data_AF-A0A7L3MKT1-F1
#
_entry.id   AF-A0A7L3MKT1-F1
#
_cell.length_a   1.000
_cell.length_b   1.000
_cell.length_c   1.000
_cell.angle_alpha   90.00
_cell.angle_beta   90.00
_cell.angle_gamma   90.00
#
_symmetry.space_group_name_H-M   'P 1'
#
loop_
_entity.id
_entity.type
_entity.pdbx_description
1 polymer ?
#
loop_
_entity_poly.entity_id
_entity_poly.type
_entity_poly.pdbx_seq_one_letter_code
_entity_poly.pdbx_strand_id
1 'polypeptide(L)'
;MDADSDVALDILITNVVCVFRTRCHLNLRKIALEGANVIYKRDVGKVLMKLRKPRITATIWSSGKVICTGATSEEEAKFGARRLARSLQKLGFQVIL
;
A
#
# COMPACT_ATOMS: atom_id res chain seq x y z
N MET A 1 9.62 -46.25 -21.79
CA MET A 1 8.53 -46.23 -20.78
C MET A 1 8.54 -44.82 -20.24
N ASP A 2 7.94 -43.94 -21.01
CA ASP A 2 7.83 -42.52 -20.73
C ASP A 2 6.62 -42.34 -19.84
N ALA A 3 6.88 -41.99 -18.58
CA ALA A 3 5.88 -41.46 -17.67
C ALA A 3 6.49 -40.23 -17.03
N ASP A 4 6.74 -39.22 -17.86
CA ASP A 4 6.90 -37.85 -17.39
C ASP A 4 5.52 -37.43 -16.86
N SER A 5 5.30 -37.65 -15.58
CA SER A 5 4.08 -37.26 -14.92
C SER A 5 4.03 -35.73 -14.92
N ASP A 6 3.20 -35.15 -15.79
CA ASP A 6 2.80 -33.75 -15.74
C ASP A 6 2.20 -33.45 -14.35
N VAL A 7 3.06 -33.06 -13.41
CA VAL A 7 2.62 -32.62 -12.09
C VAL A 7 1.96 -31.26 -12.29
N ALA A 8 0.63 -31.23 -12.29
CA ALA A 8 -0.15 -30.00 -12.29
C ALA A 8 0.16 -29.20 -11.02
N LEU A 9 1.02 -28.18 -11.14
CA LEU A 9 1.36 -27.25 -10.08
C LEU A 9 0.35 -26.11 -10.06
N ASP A 10 -0.45 -26.02 -8.99
CA ASP A 10 -1.33 -24.88 -8.74
C ASP A 10 -0.56 -23.76 -8.02
N ILE A 11 -0.36 -22.64 -8.70
CA ILE A 11 0.39 -21.48 -8.17
C ILE A 11 -0.61 -20.41 -7.73
N LEU A 12 -0.77 -20.27 -6.41
CA LEU A 12 -1.67 -19.28 -5.80
C LEU A 12 -0.89 -18.10 -5.22
N ILE A 13 -1.18 -16.89 -5.70
CA ILE A 13 -0.61 -15.65 -5.16
C ILE A 13 -1.39 -15.26 -3.90
N THR A 14 -0.70 -15.26 -2.76
CA THR A 14 -1.31 -14.93 -1.46
C THR A 14 -1.09 -13.46 -1.07
N ASN A 15 -0.02 -12.84 -1.55
CA ASN A 15 0.29 -11.45 -1.23
C ASN A 15 1.21 -10.82 -2.29
N VAL A 16 0.88 -9.60 -2.68
CA VAL A 16 1.68 -8.71 -3.49
C VAL A 16 1.99 -7.47 -2.67
N VAL A 17 3.28 -7.16 -2.57
CA VAL A 17 3.78 -5.95 -1.91
C VAL A 17 4.21 -4.96 -2.97
N CYS A 18 3.65 -3.75 -2.94
CA CYS A 18 4.05 -2.68 -3.84
C CYS A 18 4.59 -1.47 -3.07
N VAL A 19 5.50 -0.74 -3.71
CA VAL A 19 6.16 0.42 -3.13
C VAL A 19 6.09 1.56 -4.12
N PHE A 20 5.70 2.74 -3.65
CA PHE A 20 5.76 3.96 -4.45
C PHE A 20 6.28 5.14 -3.62
N ARG A 21 6.69 6.19 -4.31
CA ARG A 21 7.15 7.43 -3.68
C ARG A 21 6.27 8.59 -4.15
N THR A 22 5.78 9.39 -3.21
CA THR A 22 4.92 10.56 -3.51
C THR A 22 5.69 11.77 -4.02
N ARG A 23 7.03 11.74 -3.92
CA ARG A 23 7.97 12.84 -4.25
C ARG A 23 7.71 14.15 -3.49
N CYS A 24 6.99 14.08 -2.37
CA CYS A 24 6.71 15.23 -1.52
C CYS A 24 6.87 14.85 -0.04
N HIS A 25 7.13 15.85 0.80
CA HIS A 25 7.21 15.64 2.23
C HIS A 25 5.81 15.48 2.82
N LEU A 26 5.62 14.40 3.59
CA LEU A 26 4.33 14.08 4.20
C LEU A 26 4.34 14.41 5.69
N ASN A 27 3.48 15.33 6.10
CA ASN A 27 3.27 15.61 7.52
C ASN A 27 2.42 14.49 8.13
N LEU A 28 3.09 13.54 8.79
CA LEU A 28 2.46 12.38 9.41
C LEU A 28 1.43 12.74 10.48
N ARG A 29 1.63 13.84 11.21
CA ARG A 29 0.69 14.31 12.22
C ARG A 29 -0.61 14.81 11.57
N LYS A 30 -0.51 15.52 10.45
CA LYS A 30 -1.68 15.94 9.66
C LYS A 30 -2.45 14.72 9.14
N ILE A 31 -1.75 13.74 8.58
CA ILE A 31 -2.37 12.48 8.12
C ILE A 31 -3.04 11.74 9.29
N ALA A 32 -2.45 11.76 10.49
CA ALA A 32 -3.04 11.14 11.67
C ALA A 32 -4.34 11.81 12.15
N LEU A 33 -4.41 13.15 12.03
CA LEU A 33 -5.55 13.95 12.49
C LEU A 33 -6.71 13.94 11.49
N GLU A 34 -6.40 14.08 10.19
CA GLU A 34 -7.41 14.21 9.13
C GLU A 34 -7.67 12.90 8.37
N GLY A 35 -6.76 11.93 8.47
CA GLY A 35 -6.85 10.66 7.74
C GLY A 35 -7.87 9.71 8.37
N ALA A 36 -8.54 8.93 7.51
CA ALA A 36 -9.47 7.90 7.95
C ALA A 36 -8.78 6.53 8.08
N ASN A 37 -9.08 5.80 9.16
CA ASN A 37 -8.53 4.46 9.44
C ASN A 37 -6.99 4.43 9.49
N VAL A 38 -6.42 5.42 10.17
CA VAL A 38 -4.98 5.59 10.34
C VAL A 38 -4.55 5.28 11.76
N ILE A 39 -3.35 4.71 11.91
CA ILE A 39 -2.66 4.52 13.18
C ILE A 39 -1.32 5.22 13.06
N TYR A 40 -1.11 6.24 13.87
CA TYR A 40 0.14 6.98 13.93
C TYR A 40 1.07 6.38 14.99
N LYS A 41 2.23 5.89 14.56
CA LYS A 41 3.28 5.40 15.45
C LYS A 41 4.42 6.42 15.47
N ARG A 42 4.37 7.34 16.44
CA ARG A 42 5.36 8.41 16.60
C ARG A 42 6.76 7.85 16.83
N ASP A 43 6.89 6.78 17.62
CA ASP A 43 8.18 6.17 18.00
C ASP A 43 8.98 5.66 16.80
N VAL A 44 8.28 5.21 15.75
CA VAL A 44 8.88 4.66 14.52
C VAL A 44 8.84 5.67 13.37
N GLY A 45 8.21 6.84 13.56
CA GLY A 45 8.06 7.85 12.51
C GLY A 45 7.26 7.37 11.30
N LYS A 46 6.19 6.60 11.53
CA LYS A 46 5.34 6.07 10.44
C LYS A 46 3.85 6.14 10.73
N VAL A 47 3.06 6.23 9.66
CA VAL A 47 1.60 6.08 9.70
C VAL A 47 1.21 4.79 9.01
N LEU A 48 0.34 4.02 9.66
CA LEU A 48 -0.33 2.88 9.04
C LEU A 48 -1.73 3.32 8.62
N MET A 49 -2.09 3.15 7.36
CA MET A 49 -3.43 3.44 6.85
C MET A 49 -4.05 2.15 6.30
N LYS A 50 -5.28 1.83 6.73
CA LYS A 50 -5.99 0.63 6.26
C LYS A 50 -7.09 1.00 5.26
N LEU A 51 -7.03 0.36 4.10
CA LEU A 51 -8.06 0.44 3.08
C LEU A 51 -8.98 -0.79 3.18
N ARG A 52 -10.31 -0.58 3.08
CA ARG A 52 -11.29 -1.69 3.17
C ARG A 52 -11.47 -2.46 1.87
N LYS A 53 -11.42 -1.77 0.72
CA LYS A 53 -11.58 -2.33 -0.62
C LYS A 53 -10.59 -1.67 -1.57
N PRO A 54 -9.57 -2.37 -2.08
CA PRO A 54 -9.05 -3.67 -1.63
C PRO A 54 -8.56 -3.67 -0.18
N ARG A 55 -8.43 -4.85 0.44
CA ARG A 55 -7.96 -5.00 1.84
C ARG A 55 -6.44 -4.81 1.91
N ILE A 56 -6.03 -3.55 1.91
CA ILE A 56 -4.61 -3.18 1.86
C ILE A 56 -4.24 -2.38 3.10
N THR A 57 -3.06 -2.68 3.64
CA THR A 57 -2.41 -1.85 4.66
C THR A 57 -1.28 -1.07 4.00
N ALA A 58 -1.34 0.25 4.11
CA ALA A 58 -0.30 1.16 3.66
C ALA A 58 0.55 1.58 4.85
N THR A 59 1.86 1.50 4.71
CA THR A 59 2.82 2.11 5.63
C THR A 59 3.39 3.35 4.96
N ILE A 60 3.28 4.49 5.62
CA ILE A 60 3.62 5.81 5.08
C ILE A 60 4.71 6.43 5.95
N TRP A 61 5.77 6.92 5.31
CA TRP A 61 6.86 7.65 5.96
C TRP A 61 6.83 9.12 5.58
N SER A 62 7.38 9.98 6.44
CA SER A 62 7.47 11.42 6.21
C SER A 62 8.27 11.78 4.95
N SER A 63 9.20 10.91 4.54
CA SER A 63 9.98 11.03 3.31
C SER A 63 9.16 10.85 2.03
N GLY A 64 7.86 10.56 2.12
CA GLY A 64 7.01 10.28 0.97
C GLY A 64 7.12 8.84 0.43
N LYS A 65 7.86 7.96 1.11
CA LYS A 65 7.84 6.51 0.79
C LYS A 65 6.53 5.92 1.30
N VAL A 66 5.88 5.11 0.46
CA VAL A 66 4.69 4.35 0.82
C VAL A 66 4.86 2.90 0.41
N ILE A 67 4.60 1.99 1.34
CA ILE A 67 4.59 0.54 1.09
C ILE A 67 3.16 0.04 1.29
N CYS A 68 2.63 -0.69 0.32
CA CYS A 68 1.31 -1.31 0.40
C CYS A 68 1.46 -2.83 0.47
N THR A 69 0.74 -3.45 1.39
CA THR A 69 0.73 -4.91 1.61
C THR A 69 -0.69 -5.43 1.73
N GLY A 70 -0.92 -6.68 1.32
CA GLY A 70 -2.21 -7.37 1.48
C GLY A 70 -3.06 -7.46 0.21
N ALA A 71 -2.52 -7.04 -0.93
CA ALA A 71 -3.15 -7.32 -2.23
C ALA A 71 -2.89 -8.78 -2.62
N THR A 72 -3.84 -9.46 -3.25
CA THR A 72 -3.65 -10.84 -3.75
C THR A 72 -3.27 -10.90 -5.23
N SER A 73 -3.30 -9.75 -5.92
CA SER A 73 -2.86 -9.63 -7.31
C SER A 73 -2.10 -8.32 -7.56
N GLU A 74 -1.33 -8.29 -8.65
CA GLU A 74 -0.62 -7.07 -9.07
C GLU A 74 -1.59 -5.93 -9.39
N GLU A 75 -2.69 -6.23 -10.07
CA GLU A 75 -3.72 -5.24 -10.41
C GLU A 75 -4.36 -4.63 -9.16
N GLU A 76 -4.65 -5.46 -8.15
CA GLU A 76 -5.21 -5.01 -6.88
C GLU A 76 -4.21 -4.12 -6.12
N ALA A 77 -2.93 -4.49 -6.14
CA ALA A 77 -1.86 -3.67 -5.56
C ALA A 77 -1.75 -2.30 -6.26
N LYS A 78 -1.83 -2.27 -7.59
CA LYS A 78 -1.78 -1.05 -8.41
C LYS A 78 -3.01 -0.16 -8.16
N PHE A 79 -4.19 -0.75 -8.07
CA PHE A 79 -5.42 -0.04 -7.73
C PHE A 79 -5.38 0.54 -6.30
N GLY A 80 -4.90 -0.25 -5.35
CA GLY A 80 -4.67 0.15 -3.97
C GLY A 80 -3.74 1.35 -3.84
N ALA A 81 -2.57 1.29 -4.48
CA ALA A 81 -1.59 2.37 -4.49
C ALA A 81 -2.19 3.68 -5.05
N ARG A 82 -2.91 3.60 -6.17
CA ARG A 82 -3.60 4.76 -6.76
C ARG A 82 -4.66 5.36 -5.83
N ARG A 83 -5.42 4.51 -5.15
CA ARG A 83 -6.45 4.96 -4.21
C ARG A 83 -5.84 5.65 -2.99
N LEU A 84 -4.74 5.12 -2.46
CA LEU A 84 -3.97 5.75 -1.37
C LEU A 84 -3.39 7.10 -1.79
N ALA A 85 -2.80 7.19 -2.98
CA ALA A 85 -2.29 8.46 -3.50
C ALA A 85 -3.40 9.52 -3.61
N ARG A 86 -4.59 9.14 -4.12
CA ARG A 86 -5.75 10.05 -4.16
C ARG A 86 -6.22 10.48 -2.77
N SER A 87 -6.21 9.57 -1.78
CA SER A 87 -6.52 9.93 -0.39
C SER A 87 -5.53 10.96 0.15
N LEU A 88 -4.24 10.80 -0.12
CA LEU A 88 -3.22 11.79 0.26
C LEU A 88 -3.40 13.13 -0.47
N GLN A 89 -3.77 13.12 -1.76
CA GLN A 89 -4.09 14.34 -2.50
C GLN A 89 -5.28 15.10 -1.88
N LYS A 90 -6.32 14.38 -1.45
CA LYS A 90 -7.48 14.99 -0.76
C LYS A 90 -7.12 15.65 0.58
N LEU A 91 -6.07 15.20 1.25
CA LEU A 91 -5.53 15.83 2.46
C LEU A 91 -4.67 17.08 2.16
N GLY A 92 -4.56 17.46 0.89
CA GLY A 92 -3.81 18.63 0.43
C GLY A 92 -2.31 18.38 0.18
N PHE A 93 -1.88 17.11 0.09
CA PHE A 93 -0.51 16.81 -0.31
C PHE A 93 -0.38 16.76 -1.84
N GLN A 94 0.62 17.44 -2.40
CA GLN A 94 0.94 17.37 -3.82
C GLN A 94 1.63 16.04 -4.15
N VAL A 95 0.85 14.96 -4.22
CA VAL A 95 1.36 13.64 -4.57
C VAL A 95 1.50 13.53 -6.09
N ILE A 96 2.70 13.21 -6.53
CA ILE A 96 3.03 12.89 -7.92
C ILE A 96 3.31 11.39 -7.98
N LEU A 97 2.53 10.67 -8.78
CA LEU A 97 2.67 9.22 -9.01
C LEU A 97 3.55 8.95 -10.24
#